data_AF-A0A1G8QH28-F1
#
_entry.id   AF-A0A1G8QH28-F1
#
_cell.length_a   1.000
_cell.length_b   1.000
_cell.length_c   1.000
_cell.angle_alpha   90.00
_cell.angle_beta   90.00
_cell.angle_gamma   90.00
#
_symmetry.space_group_name_H-M   'P 1'
#
loop_
_entity.id
_entity.type
_entity.pdbx_description
1 polymer ?
#
loop_
_entity_poly.entity_id
_entity_poly.type
_entity_poly.pdbx_seq_one_letter_code
_entity_poly.pdbx_strand_id
1 'polypeptide(L)'
;HRATLEIPKDMLRVLEQPRLHPVPATPVTASFGHTRQVPPNMPMITFQQSRYSVPHTLMGQMVWVRGTETEVIIVHVGDFGPVEVARHKLTRPGTPAIIDAHFPPAPAGALERVIRPTNKAEEEFLALGAGAALWLKEAAAAGTQKIRHKMERAVTLAKVLGADEVDKGLGAAAVHQRFTHEDLLSIVNTGNGKSHTTGAIHTVTDQGRWLSQGTSGWANFGTAPNTTSDKDFEGAIDER
;
A
#
# COMPACT_ATOMS: atom_id res chain seq x y z
N HIS A 1 -14.43 42.02 -56.84
CA HIS A 1 -14.00 40.91 -57.71
C HIS A 1 -13.17 41.48 -58.85
N ARG A 2 -12.03 40.86 -59.18
CA ARG A 2 -11.13 41.41 -60.23
C ARG A 2 -11.77 41.40 -61.62
N ALA A 3 -12.66 40.44 -61.89
CA ALA A 3 -13.31 40.29 -63.20
C ALA A 3 -14.55 41.18 -63.37
N THR A 4 -15.38 41.37 -62.33
CA THR A 4 -16.60 42.19 -62.42
C THR A 4 -16.40 43.63 -61.92
N LEU A 5 -15.21 43.97 -61.40
CA LEU A 5 -14.85 45.27 -60.81
C LEU A 5 -15.74 45.76 -59.66
N GLU A 6 -16.69 44.95 -59.21
CA GLU A 6 -17.55 45.25 -58.06
C GLU A 6 -16.81 45.06 -56.73
N ILE A 7 -17.27 45.76 -55.69
CA ILE A 7 -16.72 45.68 -54.34
C ILE A 7 -16.91 44.24 -53.82
N PRO A 8 -15.82 43.49 -53.52
CA PRO A 8 -15.91 42.09 -53.09
C PRO A 8 -16.85 41.86 -51.90
N LYS A 9 -16.86 42.79 -50.94
CA LYS A 9 -17.70 42.71 -49.75
C LYS A 9 -19.20 42.80 -50.08
N ASP A 10 -19.58 43.66 -51.03
CA ASP A 10 -20.98 43.84 -51.41
C ASP A 10 -21.47 42.67 -52.27
N MET A 11 -20.62 42.16 -53.17
CA MET A 11 -20.89 40.95 -53.95
C MET A 11 -21.12 39.73 -53.06
N LEU A 12 -20.22 39.51 -52.10
CA LEU A 12 -20.34 38.42 -51.14
C LEU A 12 -21.67 38.50 -50.38
N ARG A 13 -21.99 39.67 -49.82
CA ARG A 13 -23.19 39.86 -48.98
C ARG A 13 -24.50 39.71 -49.76
N VAL A 14 -24.59 40.29 -50.96
CA VAL A 14 -25.87 40.44 -51.67
C VAL A 14 -26.15 39.26 -52.59
N LEU A 15 -25.13 38.72 -53.26
CA LEU A 15 -25.33 37.76 -54.36
C LEU A 15 -24.76 36.37 -54.06
N GLU A 16 -23.59 36.29 -53.42
CA GLU A 16 -22.91 34.99 -53.24
C GLU A 16 -23.35 34.27 -51.97
N GLN A 17 -23.46 34.98 -50.84
CA GLN A 17 -23.79 34.39 -49.53
C GLN A 17 -25.13 33.63 -49.51
N PRO A 18 -26.22 34.09 -50.15
CA PRO A 18 -27.48 33.32 -50.21
C PRO A 18 -27.37 32.01 -51.04
N ARG A 19 -26.34 31.90 -51.90
CA ARG A 19 -26.09 30.71 -52.72
C ARG A 19 -25.16 29.70 -52.04
N LEU A 20 -24.48 30.10 -50.96
CA LEU A 20 -23.63 29.23 -50.18
C LEU A 20 -24.48 28.49 -49.13
N HIS A 21 -24.22 27.19 -48.97
CA HIS A 21 -24.82 26.44 -47.88
C HIS A 21 -24.24 26.93 -46.54
N PRO A 22 -25.09 27.13 -45.50
CA PRO A 22 -24.60 27.49 -44.18
C PRO A 22 -23.71 26.36 -43.65
N VAL A 23 -22.59 26.73 -43.04
CA VAL A 23 -21.77 25.77 -42.31
C VAL A 23 -22.63 25.21 -41.17
N PRO A 24 -22.72 23.89 -41.00
CA PRO A 24 -23.51 23.28 -39.93
C PRO A 24 -23.10 23.84 -38.56
N ALA A 25 -24.07 24.23 -37.75
CA ALA A 25 -23.83 24.76 -36.40
C ALA A 25 -23.15 23.72 -35.49
N THR A 26 -23.43 22.43 -35.74
CA THR A 26 -22.73 21.30 -35.14
C THR A 26 -21.66 20.78 -36.09
N PRO A 27 -20.39 20.66 -35.67
CA PRO A 27 -19.33 20.16 -36.51
C PRO A 27 -19.65 18.75 -37.01
N VAL A 28 -19.70 18.55 -38.33
CA VAL A 28 -19.87 17.22 -38.93
C VAL A 28 -18.61 16.40 -38.63
N THR A 29 -18.76 15.12 -38.27
CA THR A 29 -17.73 14.21 -37.72
C THR A 29 -16.35 14.24 -38.40
N ALA A 30 -16.28 14.62 -39.68
CA ALA A 30 -15.04 14.87 -40.42
C ALA A 30 -14.16 16.01 -39.85
N SER A 31 -14.69 16.86 -38.98
CA SER A 31 -13.98 18.02 -38.40
C SER A 31 -13.30 17.76 -37.05
N PHE A 32 -13.44 16.58 -36.46
CA PHE A 32 -12.85 16.27 -35.15
C PHE A 32 -11.43 15.66 -35.21
N GLY A 33 -10.94 15.29 -36.41
CA GLY A 33 -9.58 14.77 -36.59
C GLY A 33 -9.48 13.25 -36.47
N HIS A 34 -8.42 12.77 -35.82
CA HIS A 34 -8.08 11.35 -35.75
C HIS A 34 -8.76 10.67 -34.56
N THR A 35 -9.38 9.51 -34.80
CA THR A 35 -9.96 8.70 -33.73
C THR A 35 -8.90 7.93 -32.96
N ARG A 36 -8.97 7.93 -31.62
CA ARG A 36 -8.14 7.15 -30.71
C ARG A 36 -9.00 6.53 -29.63
N GLN A 37 -8.71 5.28 -29.28
CA GLN A 37 -9.28 4.66 -28.10
C GLN A 37 -8.41 4.99 -26.88
N VAL A 38 -9.04 5.36 -25.77
CA VAL A 38 -8.37 5.47 -24.49
C VAL A 38 -8.18 4.05 -23.94
N PRO A 39 -6.95 3.61 -23.62
CA PRO A 39 -6.72 2.31 -23.01
C PRO A 39 -7.53 2.14 -21.71
N PRO A 40 -8.01 0.93 -21.40
CA PRO A 40 -8.83 0.69 -20.21
C PRO A 40 -8.03 0.76 -18.90
N ASN A 41 -6.70 0.65 -18.98
CA ASN A 41 -5.79 0.61 -17.84
C ASN A 41 -5.05 1.94 -17.58
N MET A 42 -5.03 2.86 -18.56
CA MET A 42 -4.26 4.09 -18.47
C MET A 42 -4.99 5.23 -19.19
N PRO A 43 -5.22 6.37 -18.52
CA PRO A 43 -5.96 7.51 -19.07
C PRO A 43 -5.07 8.37 -19.98
N MET A 44 -4.46 7.75 -21.00
CA MET A 44 -3.57 8.40 -21.96
C MET A 44 -3.76 7.88 -23.37
N ILE A 45 -3.63 8.76 -24.36
CA ILE A 45 -3.67 8.40 -25.78
C ILE A 45 -2.36 8.77 -26.48
N THR A 46 -2.09 8.13 -27.61
CA THR A 46 -0.92 8.44 -28.45
C THR A 46 -1.35 9.16 -29.73
N PHE A 47 -0.78 10.34 -29.96
CA PHE A 47 -0.99 11.16 -31.16
C PHE A 47 0.35 11.73 -31.63
N GLN A 48 0.66 11.58 -32.92
CA GLN A 48 1.94 12.00 -33.52
C GLN A 48 3.18 11.58 -32.69
N GLN A 49 3.23 10.30 -32.28
CA GLN A 49 4.33 9.72 -31.48
C GLN A 49 4.52 10.32 -30.07
N SER A 50 3.61 11.18 -29.63
CA SER A 50 3.58 11.77 -28.29
C SER A 50 2.37 11.30 -27.50
N ARG A 51 2.48 11.22 -26.18
CA ARG A 51 1.39 10.79 -25.29
C ARG A 51 0.70 12.00 -24.66
N TYR A 52 -0.62 11.98 -24.64
CA TYR A 52 -1.47 13.02 -24.08
C TYR A 52 -2.44 12.42 -23.08
N SER A 53 -2.53 13.01 -21.89
CA SER A 53 -3.48 12.58 -20.86
C SER A 53 -4.92 12.96 -21.20
N VAL A 54 -5.88 12.16 -20.76
CA VAL A 54 -7.32 12.33 -20.98
C VAL A 54 -8.03 12.02 -19.65
N PRO A 55 -9.16 12.66 -19.29
CA PRO A 55 -9.87 12.32 -18.05
C PRO A 55 -10.12 10.81 -17.89
N HIS A 56 -9.80 10.26 -16.71
CA HIS A 56 -9.90 8.83 -16.42
C HIS A 56 -11.33 8.27 -16.52
N THR A 57 -12.35 9.12 -16.45
CA THR A 57 -13.75 8.74 -16.70
C THR A 57 -13.98 8.23 -18.12
N LEU A 58 -13.06 8.53 -19.05
CA LEU A 58 -13.13 8.13 -20.46
C LEU A 58 -12.27 6.90 -20.79
N MET A 59 -11.73 6.20 -19.79
CA MET A 59 -10.98 4.95 -20.03
C MET A 59 -11.86 3.91 -20.76
N GLY A 60 -11.32 3.33 -21.83
CA GLY A 60 -12.04 2.40 -22.72
C GLY A 60 -12.91 3.06 -23.80
N GLN A 61 -13.14 4.38 -23.71
CA GLN A 61 -13.98 5.13 -24.65
C GLN A 61 -13.20 5.61 -25.88
N MET A 62 -13.93 6.01 -26.92
CA MET A 62 -13.39 6.59 -28.14
C MET A 62 -13.35 8.11 -28.05
N VAL A 63 -12.20 8.69 -28.40
CA VAL A 63 -11.99 10.14 -28.46
C VAL A 63 -11.45 10.54 -29.82
N TRP A 64 -11.68 11.80 -30.19
CA TRP A 64 -11.16 12.40 -31.40
C TRP A 64 -10.08 13.41 -31.06
N VAL A 65 -9.02 13.40 -31.85
CA VAL A 65 -7.80 14.15 -31.58
C VAL A 65 -7.41 14.93 -32.81
N ARG A 66 -7.26 16.24 -32.65
CA ARG A 66 -6.75 17.12 -33.70
C ARG A 66 -5.55 17.89 -33.20
N GLY A 67 -4.51 17.95 -34.01
CA GLY A 67 -3.36 18.81 -33.80
C GLY A 67 -3.49 20.08 -34.64
N THR A 68 -3.11 21.20 -34.04
CA THR A 68 -2.76 22.44 -34.73
C THR A 68 -1.23 22.58 -34.69
N GLU A 69 -0.68 23.71 -35.13
CA GLU A 69 0.77 23.96 -35.08
C GLU A 69 1.31 24.02 -33.63
N THR A 70 0.48 24.41 -32.67
CA THR A 70 0.90 24.67 -31.28
C THR A 70 0.19 23.80 -30.25
N GLU A 71 -1.01 23.30 -30.54
CA GLU A 71 -1.86 22.63 -29.57
C GLU A 71 -2.49 21.35 -30.11
N VAL A 72 -2.75 20.41 -29.21
CA VAL A 72 -3.53 19.19 -29.44
C VAL A 72 -4.83 19.28 -28.65
N ILE A 73 -5.95 19.12 -29.35
CA ILE A 73 -7.29 19.23 -28.78
C ILE A 73 -7.95 17.85 -28.87
N ILE A 74 -8.46 17.39 -27.74
CA ILE A 74 -9.11 16.09 -27.57
C ILE A 74 -10.58 16.33 -27.28
N VAL A 75 -11.44 15.72 -28.08
CA VAL A 75 -12.89 15.83 -28.01
C VAL A 75 -13.49 14.46 -27.76
N HIS A 76 -14.46 14.40 -26.86
CA HIS A 76 -15.32 13.24 -26.65
C HIS A 76 -16.73 13.56 -27.13
N VAL A 77 -17.36 12.65 -27.85
CA VAL A 77 -18.76 12.78 -28.28
C VAL A 77 -19.57 11.85 -27.40
N GLY A 78 -20.27 12.44 -26.42
CA GLY A 78 -21.20 11.73 -25.56
C GLY A 78 -22.65 11.97 -25.98
N ASP A 79 -23.59 11.55 -25.14
CA ASP A 79 -25.04 11.66 -25.39
C ASP A 79 -25.51 13.11 -25.59
N PHE A 80 -24.81 14.08 -24.98
CA PHE A 80 -25.10 15.51 -25.07
C PHE A 80 -24.33 16.23 -26.20
N GLY A 81 -23.62 15.47 -27.04
CA GLY A 81 -22.84 15.99 -28.17
C GLY A 81 -21.33 16.10 -27.91
N PRO A 82 -20.60 16.77 -28.82
CA PRO A 82 -19.14 16.90 -28.74
C PRO A 82 -18.72 17.87 -27.64
N VAL A 83 -17.86 17.41 -26.73
CA VAL A 83 -17.28 18.21 -25.66
C VAL A 83 -15.75 18.14 -25.74
N GLU A 84 -15.10 19.29 -25.66
CA GLU A 84 -13.64 19.36 -25.48
C GLU A 84 -13.29 18.87 -24.08
N VAL A 85 -12.55 17.76 -24.01
CA VAL A 85 -12.21 17.10 -22.74
C VAL A 85 -10.79 17.39 -22.29
N ALA A 86 -9.91 17.73 -23.23
CA ALA A 86 -8.55 18.11 -22.92
C ALA A 86 -7.93 18.97 -24.03
N ARG A 87 -7.11 19.93 -23.61
CA ARG A 87 -6.23 20.73 -24.47
C ARG A 87 -4.82 20.65 -23.96
N HIS A 88 -3.90 20.32 -24.84
CA HIS A 88 -2.48 20.18 -24.54
C HIS A 88 -1.66 21.04 -25.50
N LYS A 89 -0.49 21.51 -25.05
CA LYS A 89 0.52 22.00 -25.98
C LYS A 89 1.07 20.83 -26.79
N LEU A 90 1.38 21.05 -28.06
CA LEU A 90 2.03 20.06 -28.92
C LEU A 90 3.40 19.69 -28.31
N THR A 91 3.65 18.40 -28.10
CA THR A 91 4.91 17.92 -27.50
C THR A 91 5.74 17.07 -28.45
N ARG A 92 7.02 16.94 -28.12
CA ARG A 92 7.97 16.11 -28.87
C ARG A 92 7.87 14.64 -28.43
N PRO A 93 8.16 13.69 -29.33
CA PRO A 93 8.24 12.28 -28.97
C PRO A 93 9.15 12.06 -27.76
N GLY A 94 8.71 11.22 -26.83
CA GLY A 94 9.40 10.96 -25.56
C GLY A 94 9.02 11.88 -24.40
N THR A 95 8.40 13.05 -24.66
CA THR A 95 7.90 13.95 -23.60
C THR A 95 6.37 13.93 -23.57
N PRO A 96 5.73 13.26 -22.60
CA PRO A 96 4.28 13.22 -22.50
C PRO A 96 3.69 14.56 -22.01
N ALA A 97 2.50 14.91 -22.49
CA ALA A 97 1.69 16.00 -21.96
C ALA A 97 0.73 15.47 -20.89
N ILE A 98 1.01 15.80 -19.64
CA ILE A 98 0.31 15.28 -18.47
C ILE A 98 -0.41 16.43 -17.77
N ILE A 99 -1.70 16.26 -17.51
CA ILE A 99 -2.52 17.09 -16.63
C ILE A 99 -2.92 16.19 -15.47
N ASP A 100 -2.48 16.51 -14.25
CA ASP A 100 -2.65 15.64 -13.09
C ASP A 100 -4.12 15.35 -12.77
N ALA A 101 -5.01 16.33 -13.00
CA ALA A 101 -6.45 16.19 -12.80
C ALA A 101 -7.11 15.11 -13.68
N HIS A 102 -6.44 14.63 -14.72
CA HIS A 102 -6.94 13.55 -15.56
C HIS A 102 -6.84 12.18 -14.88
N PHE A 103 -5.92 12.02 -13.93
CA PHE A 103 -5.72 10.75 -13.24
C PHE A 103 -6.69 10.64 -12.06
N PRO A 104 -7.10 9.42 -11.68
CA PRO A 104 -7.90 9.25 -10.47
C PRO A 104 -7.10 9.78 -9.26
N PRO A 105 -7.79 10.28 -8.22
CA PRO A 105 -7.11 10.70 -7.01
C PRO A 105 -6.21 9.57 -6.51
N ALA A 106 -5.01 9.93 -6.05
CA ALA A 106 -4.09 8.95 -5.49
C ALA A 106 -4.84 8.17 -4.39
N PRO A 107 -4.76 6.83 -4.38
CA PRO A 107 -5.35 6.05 -3.30
C PRO A 107 -4.79 6.54 -1.96
N ALA A 108 -5.60 6.45 -0.90
CA ALA A 108 -5.20 6.84 0.46
C ALA A 108 -3.78 6.29 0.76
N GLY A 109 -2.94 7.17 1.30
CA GLY A 109 -1.48 7.09 1.17
C GLY A 109 -0.81 5.82 1.71
N ALA A 110 0.51 5.75 1.57
CA ALA A 110 1.34 4.59 1.94
C ALA A 110 1.12 4.04 3.37
N LEU A 111 0.55 4.85 4.27
CA LEU A 111 0.19 4.48 5.64
C LEU A 111 -0.98 3.48 5.71
N GLU A 112 -1.93 3.54 4.79
CA GLU A 112 -3.18 2.73 4.79
C GLU A 112 -3.15 1.55 3.80
N ARG A 113 -1.96 1.13 3.34
CA ARG A 113 -1.87 -0.10 2.53
C ARG A 113 -2.21 -1.30 3.41
N VAL A 114 -3.46 -1.76 3.31
CA VAL A 114 -3.91 -3.02 3.91
C VAL A 114 -3.21 -4.17 3.20
N ILE A 115 -2.53 -5.02 3.97
CA ILE A 115 -1.89 -6.23 3.46
C ILE A 115 -2.99 -7.17 3.01
N ARG A 116 -3.05 -7.45 1.71
CA ARG A 116 -3.97 -8.42 1.13
C ARG A 116 -3.25 -9.76 0.97
N PRO A 117 -3.78 -10.87 1.51
CA PRO A 117 -3.19 -12.18 1.31
C PRO A 117 -3.23 -12.53 -0.18
N THR A 118 -2.11 -13.03 -0.70
CA THR A 118 -2.00 -13.55 -2.07
C THR A 118 -2.01 -15.08 -2.08
N ASN A 119 -1.72 -15.72 -0.95
CA ASN A 119 -1.63 -17.17 -0.82
C ASN A 119 -2.29 -17.66 0.49
N LYS A 120 -2.68 -18.94 0.53
CA LYS A 120 -3.35 -19.57 1.67
C LYS A 120 -2.57 -19.46 2.98
N ALA A 121 -1.24 -19.56 2.93
CA ALA A 121 -0.40 -19.40 4.12
C ALA A 121 -0.43 -17.97 4.70
N GLU A 122 -0.56 -16.96 3.84
CA GLU A 122 -0.73 -15.57 4.29
C GLU A 122 -2.13 -15.33 4.85
N GLU A 123 -3.15 -15.96 4.25
CA GLU A 123 -4.52 -15.90 4.74
C GLU A 123 -4.65 -16.51 6.15
N GLU A 124 -4.12 -17.72 6.35
CA GLU A 124 -4.09 -18.39 7.67
C GLU A 124 -3.32 -17.58 8.72
N PHE A 125 -2.24 -16.92 8.32
CA PHE A 125 -1.45 -16.09 9.23
C PHE A 125 -2.14 -14.77 9.57
N LEU A 126 -2.74 -14.09 8.58
CA LEU A 126 -3.50 -12.85 8.81
C LEU A 126 -4.79 -13.11 9.61
N ALA A 127 -5.34 -14.33 9.56
CA ALA A 127 -6.46 -14.74 10.40
C ALA A 127 -6.13 -14.80 11.90
N LEU A 128 -4.85 -14.78 12.29
CA LEU A 128 -4.43 -14.71 13.70
C LEU A 128 -4.82 -13.37 14.35
N GLY A 129 -4.76 -12.26 13.60
CA GLY A 129 -5.16 -10.95 14.10
C GLY A 129 -4.36 -9.76 13.58
N ALA A 130 -4.52 -8.63 14.28
CA ALA A 130 -3.92 -7.35 13.88
C ALA A 130 -2.41 -7.30 14.14
N GLY A 131 -1.93 -8.00 15.17
CA GLY A 131 -0.50 -8.13 15.46
C GLY A 131 0.24 -8.90 14.35
N ALA A 132 -0.39 -9.92 13.77
CA ALA A 132 0.15 -10.63 12.61
C ALA A 132 0.28 -9.72 11.37
N ALA A 133 -0.73 -8.89 11.08
CA ALA A 133 -0.66 -7.92 10.00
C ALA A 133 0.48 -6.89 10.21
N LEU A 134 0.62 -6.37 11.43
CA LEU A 134 1.72 -5.46 11.78
C LEU A 134 3.08 -6.14 11.62
N TRP A 135 3.21 -7.39 12.09
CA TRP A 135 4.43 -8.18 11.95
C TRP A 135 4.83 -8.35 10.48
N LEU A 136 3.88 -8.65 9.58
CA LEU A 136 4.18 -8.76 8.15
C LEU A 136 4.62 -7.44 7.52
N LYS A 137 3.99 -6.32 7.91
CA LYS A 137 4.37 -4.98 7.44
C LYS A 137 5.81 -4.65 7.81
N GLU A 138 6.15 -4.84 9.07
CA GLU A 138 7.48 -4.55 9.61
C GLU A 138 8.52 -5.55 9.11
N ALA A 139 8.19 -6.84 9.02
CA ALA A 139 9.08 -7.88 8.52
C ALA A 139 9.45 -7.66 7.04
N ALA A 140 8.51 -7.17 6.23
CA ALA A 140 8.76 -6.80 4.84
C ALA A 140 9.62 -5.54 4.74
N ALA A 141 9.33 -4.52 5.56
CA ALA A 141 10.12 -3.28 5.62
C ALA A 141 11.58 -3.54 6.06
N ALA A 142 11.78 -4.44 7.01
CA ALA A 142 13.10 -4.85 7.49
C ALA A 142 13.84 -5.82 6.54
N GLY A 143 13.23 -6.25 5.43
CA GLY A 143 13.86 -7.16 4.47
C GLY A 143 14.12 -8.56 5.03
N THR A 144 13.26 -9.03 5.93
CA THR A 144 13.44 -10.31 6.61
C THR A 144 13.42 -11.48 5.62
N GLN A 145 14.34 -12.42 5.82
CA GLN A 145 14.44 -13.59 4.96
C GLN A 145 13.50 -14.70 5.44
N LYS A 146 13.07 -15.55 4.50
CA LYS A 146 12.24 -16.74 4.75
C LYS A 146 10.92 -16.45 5.48
N ILE A 147 10.26 -15.33 5.15
CA ILE A 147 8.99 -14.89 5.78
C ILE A 147 7.94 -16.01 5.78
N ARG A 148 7.77 -16.71 4.65
CA ARG A 148 6.83 -17.83 4.53
C ARG A 148 7.01 -18.90 5.61
N HIS A 149 8.25 -19.36 5.79
CA HIS A 149 8.54 -20.39 6.79
C HIS A 149 8.28 -19.90 8.22
N LYS A 150 8.53 -18.62 8.49
CA LYS A 150 8.27 -18.00 9.81
C LYS A 150 6.78 -17.87 10.08
N MET A 151 5.97 -17.49 9.08
CA MET A 151 4.51 -17.47 9.18
C MET A 151 3.95 -18.86 9.48
N GLU A 152 4.38 -19.87 8.72
CA GLU A 152 3.94 -21.27 8.93
C GLU A 152 4.27 -21.76 10.35
N ARG A 153 5.46 -21.43 10.87
CA ARG A 153 5.83 -21.74 12.27
C ARG A 153 5.01 -20.97 13.30
N ALA A 154 4.69 -19.71 13.05
CA ALA A 154 3.84 -18.90 13.94
C ALA A 154 2.40 -19.42 13.98
N VAL A 155 1.83 -19.79 12.83
CA VAL A 155 0.51 -20.45 12.76
C VAL A 155 0.53 -21.80 13.49
N THR A 156 1.60 -22.57 13.36
CA THR A 156 1.77 -23.83 14.11
C THR A 156 1.86 -23.58 15.61
N LEU A 157 2.56 -22.53 16.04
CA LEU A 157 2.65 -22.12 17.44
C LEU A 157 1.29 -21.69 18.00
N ALA A 158 0.49 -20.96 17.22
CA ALA A 158 -0.85 -20.52 17.60
C ALA A 158 -1.80 -21.71 17.87
N LYS A 159 -1.59 -22.85 17.21
CA LYS A 159 -2.37 -24.08 17.49
C LYS A 159 -2.07 -24.68 18.87
N VAL A 160 -0.90 -24.40 19.44
CA VAL A 160 -0.49 -24.94 20.76
C VAL A 160 -0.78 -23.94 21.88
N LEU A 161 -0.49 -22.66 21.67
CA LEU A 161 -0.59 -21.61 22.71
C LEU A 161 -1.88 -20.77 22.63
N GLY A 162 -2.64 -20.88 21.54
CA GLY A 162 -3.79 -20.03 21.25
C GLY A 162 -3.44 -18.88 20.28
N ALA A 163 -4.41 -18.50 19.45
CA ALA A 163 -4.24 -17.46 18.45
C ALA A 163 -4.02 -16.06 19.07
N ASP A 164 -4.78 -15.73 20.12
CA ASP A 164 -4.72 -14.40 20.75
C ASP A 164 -3.36 -14.10 21.38
N GLU A 165 -2.75 -15.07 22.04
CA GLU A 165 -1.43 -14.89 22.67
C GLU A 165 -0.32 -14.77 21.62
N VAL A 166 -0.42 -15.52 20.53
CA VAL A 166 0.52 -15.40 19.42
C VAL A 166 0.33 -14.08 18.66
N ASP A 167 -0.89 -13.58 18.50
CA ASP A 167 -1.15 -12.27 17.87
C ASP A 167 -0.54 -11.12 18.69
N LYS A 168 -0.74 -11.11 20.01
CA LYS A 168 -0.10 -10.15 20.92
C LYS A 168 1.43 -10.24 20.82
N GLY A 169 1.97 -11.46 20.82
CA GLY A 169 3.40 -11.72 20.69
C GLY A 169 3.96 -11.23 19.36
N LEU A 170 3.25 -11.45 18.25
CA LEU A 170 3.62 -10.95 16.92
C LEU A 170 3.61 -9.43 16.85
N GLY A 171 2.61 -8.78 17.48
CA GLY A 171 2.56 -7.32 17.60
C GLY A 171 3.77 -6.77 18.36
N ALA A 172 4.11 -7.34 19.52
CA ALA A 172 5.29 -6.93 20.30
C ALA A 172 6.60 -7.21 19.53
N ALA A 173 6.69 -8.36 18.87
CA ALA A 173 7.84 -8.73 18.04
C ALA A 173 8.07 -7.74 16.88
N ALA A 174 6.98 -7.28 16.24
CA ALA A 174 7.02 -6.27 15.19
C ALA A 174 7.56 -4.92 15.70
N VAL A 175 7.08 -4.45 16.86
CA VAL A 175 7.54 -3.21 17.49
C VAL A 175 9.04 -3.26 17.83
N HIS A 176 9.52 -4.43 18.27
CA HIS A 176 10.93 -4.63 18.63
C HIS A 176 11.81 -5.08 17.46
N GLN A 177 11.28 -5.15 16.23
CA GLN A 177 12.01 -5.60 15.03
C GLN A 177 12.65 -6.99 15.20
N ARG A 178 11.98 -7.89 15.94
CA ARG A 178 12.43 -9.27 16.18
C ARG A 178 11.57 -10.24 15.40
N PHE A 179 12.17 -10.93 14.44
CA PHE A 179 11.43 -11.73 13.46
C PHE A 179 11.85 -13.20 13.44
N THR A 180 12.49 -13.72 14.48
CA THR A 180 12.81 -15.16 14.57
C THR A 180 11.72 -15.90 15.34
N HIS A 181 11.62 -17.20 15.11
CA HIS A 181 10.68 -18.03 15.86
C HIS A 181 11.04 -18.10 17.34
N GLU A 182 12.33 -18.17 17.66
CA GLU A 182 12.81 -18.18 19.05
C GLU A 182 12.50 -16.87 19.77
N ASP A 183 12.61 -15.73 19.07
CA ASP A 183 12.19 -14.44 19.62
C ASP A 183 10.69 -14.42 19.92
N LEU A 184 9.87 -14.93 19.00
CA LEU A 184 8.42 -14.98 19.22
C LEU A 184 8.09 -15.85 20.45
N LEU A 185 8.72 -17.03 20.57
CA LEU A 185 8.57 -17.89 21.75
C LEU A 185 9.03 -17.18 23.04
N SER A 186 10.18 -16.51 23.00
CA SER A 186 10.71 -15.76 24.15
C SER A 186 9.76 -14.65 24.58
N ILE A 187 9.23 -13.89 23.62
CA ILE A 187 8.27 -12.80 23.87
C ILE A 187 6.96 -13.33 24.43
N VAL A 188 6.40 -14.39 23.84
CA VAL A 188 5.15 -15.00 24.31
C VAL A 188 5.33 -15.62 25.70
N ASN A 189 6.44 -16.30 25.97
CA ASN A 189 6.73 -16.83 27.30
C ASN A 189 6.90 -15.74 28.36
N THR A 190 7.51 -14.61 27.99
CA THR A 190 7.63 -13.44 28.88
C THR A 190 6.27 -12.80 29.15
N GLY A 191 5.38 -12.76 28.15
CA GLY A 191 4.01 -12.28 28.31
C GLY A 191 3.10 -13.22 29.13
N ASN A 192 3.25 -14.53 28.93
CA ASN A 192 2.48 -15.59 29.61
C ASN A 192 2.97 -15.89 31.03
N GLY A 193 4.24 -15.63 31.31
CA GLY A 193 4.76 -15.60 32.68
C GLY A 193 4.10 -14.45 33.40
N LYS A 194 2.86 -14.68 33.92
CA LYS A 194 2.04 -13.81 34.77
C LYS A 194 2.86 -12.62 35.15
N SER A 195 2.75 -11.53 34.37
CA SER A 195 3.52 -10.28 34.50
C SER A 195 4.59 -10.47 35.55
N HIS A 196 5.81 -10.91 35.18
CA HIS A 196 6.96 -10.85 36.10
C HIS A 196 6.76 -9.55 36.83
N THR A 197 6.31 -9.67 38.09
CA THR A 197 5.58 -8.60 38.77
C THR A 197 6.32 -7.35 38.41
N THR A 198 5.70 -6.41 37.68
CA THR A 198 6.25 -5.06 37.58
C THR A 198 6.63 -4.76 39.00
N GLY A 199 7.94 -4.87 39.31
CA GLY A 199 8.37 -5.19 40.68
C GLY A 199 7.67 -4.18 41.54
N ALA A 200 6.79 -4.64 42.43
CA ALA A 200 5.76 -3.81 43.05
C ALA A 200 6.37 -2.44 43.27
N ILE A 201 5.84 -1.39 42.60
CA ILE A 201 6.50 -0.09 42.60
C ILE A 201 6.57 0.33 44.06
N HIS A 202 7.73 0.16 44.67
CA HIS A 202 7.95 0.44 46.08
C HIS A 202 8.32 1.90 46.13
N THR A 203 7.31 2.77 46.24
CA THR A 203 7.54 4.18 46.52
C THR A 203 7.90 4.30 47.99
N VAL A 204 9.16 4.60 48.29
CA VAL A 204 9.60 4.89 49.65
C VAL A 204 9.24 6.34 49.97
N THR A 205 8.32 6.55 50.91
CA THR A 205 7.85 7.89 51.33
C THR A 205 8.43 8.35 52.66
N ASP A 206 9.12 7.49 53.41
CA ASP A 206 9.65 7.79 54.75
C ASP A 206 11.13 8.18 54.74
N GLN A 207 11.49 9.16 55.58
CA GLN A 207 12.88 9.57 55.78
C GLN A 207 13.63 8.53 56.63
N GLY A 208 14.50 7.74 55.98
CA GLY A 208 15.31 6.70 56.62
C GLY A 208 15.24 5.33 55.95
N ARG A 209 14.38 5.15 54.93
CA ARG A 209 14.41 3.98 54.04
C ARG A 209 15.05 4.35 52.71
N TRP A 210 15.81 3.42 52.13
CA TRP A 210 16.49 3.61 50.85
C TRP A 210 16.08 2.53 49.86
N LEU A 211 16.03 2.90 48.57
CA LEU A 211 15.79 1.98 47.44
C LEU A 211 17.05 1.17 47.06
N SER A 212 18.12 1.27 47.84
CA SER A 212 19.33 0.49 47.61
C SER A 212 18.97 -1.00 47.63
N GLN A 213 19.28 -1.69 46.53
CA GLN A 213 19.24 -3.15 46.47
C GLN A 213 20.04 -3.70 47.66
N GLY A 214 19.36 -4.42 48.56
CA GLY A 214 20.05 -5.14 49.62
C GLY A 214 20.93 -6.23 49.02
N THR A 215 22.05 -6.55 49.67
CA THR A 215 22.89 -7.70 49.30
C THR A 215 22.22 -9.04 49.60
N SER A 216 20.95 -9.06 50.04
CA SER A 216 20.18 -10.27 50.30
C SER A 216 20.04 -11.16 49.06
N GLY A 217 20.03 -10.60 47.85
CA GLY A 217 20.07 -11.37 46.61
C GLY A 217 21.39 -12.13 46.39
N TRP A 218 22.46 -11.71 47.08
CA TRP A 218 23.77 -12.38 47.08
C TRP A 218 23.91 -13.36 48.27
N ALA A 219 22.94 -13.43 49.18
CA ALA A 219 23.05 -14.29 50.37
C ALA A 219 23.19 -15.79 50.03
N ASN A 220 22.71 -16.20 48.85
CA ASN A 220 22.80 -17.58 48.36
C ASN A 220 23.98 -17.80 47.39
N PHE A 221 24.80 -16.78 47.12
CA PHE A 221 26.00 -16.94 46.31
C PHE A 221 27.04 -17.73 47.11
N GLY A 222 27.29 -18.98 46.69
CA GLY A 222 28.26 -19.89 47.33
C GLY A 222 27.63 -20.99 48.20
N THR A 223 26.31 -21.00 48.39
CA THR A 223 25.62 -22.10 49.08
C THR A 223 25.26 -23.17 48.06
N ALA A 224 26.02 -24.27 48.02
CA ALA A 224 25.61 -25.46 47.27
C ALA A 224 24.36 -26.06 47.94
N PRO A 225 23.30 -26.42 47.20
CA PRO A 225 22.21 -27.20 47.77
C PRO A 225 22.80 -28.51 48.24
N ASN A 226 22.66 -28.78 49.54
CA ASN A 226 23.17 -29.99 50.17
C ASN A 226 22.45 -31.19 49.52
N THR A 227 23.09 -31.85 48.57
CA THR A 227 22.62 -33.14 48.05
C THR A 227 22.72 -34.12 49.21
N THR A 228 21.57 -34.40 49.82
CA THR A 228 21.40 -35.46 50.80
C THR A 228 21.99 -36.73 50.22
N SER A 229 23.12 -37.17 50.76
CA SER A 229 23.74 -38.44 50.40
C SER A 229 22.82 -39.56 50.87
N ASP A 230 22.18 -40.22 49.92
CA ASP A 230 21.43 -41.45 50.13
C ASP A 230 22.43 -42.54 50.55
N LYS A 231 22.50 -42.82 51.85
CA LYS A 231 23.27 -43.91 52.44
C LYS A 231 22.28 -44.86 53.11
N ASP A 232 21.68 -45.73 52.32
CA ASP A 232 20.95 -46.91 52.82
C ASP A 232 21.18 -48.08 51.87
N PHE A 233 22.35 -48.70 51.91
CA PHE A 233 22.53 -50.11 51.52
C PHE A 233 23.75 -50.70 52.23
N GLU A 234 23.53 -51.31 53.40
CA GLU A 234 24.41 -52.38 53.89
C GLU A 234 23.63 -53.30 54.86
N GLY A 235 23.55 -54.58 54.50
CA GLY A 235 23.50 -55.67 55.48
C GLY A 235 22.22 -56.50 55.55
N ALA A 236 22.19 -57.64 54.85
CA ALA A 236 21.92 -58.97 55.43
C ALA A 236 21.81 -60.05 54.34
N ILE A 237 22.86 -60.86 54.16
CA ILE A 237 22.69 -62.31 54.00
C ILE A 237 23.80 -63.02 54.79
N ASP A 238 23.33 -63.91 55.65
CA ASP A 238 24.00 -64.63 56.73
C ASP A 238 24.64 -65.92 56.21
N GLU A 239 25.66 -66.42 56.93
CA GLU A 239 26.38 -67.66 56.64
C GLU A 239 25.55 -68.91 56.99
N ARG A 240 25.59 -69.93 56.11
CA ARG A 240 25.87 -71.35 56.45
C ARG A 240 25.98 -72.22 55.20
#